data_AF-A0A1X7VFH2-F1
#
_entry.id   AF-A0A1X7VFH2-F1
#
_cell.length_a   1.000
_cell.length_b   1.000
_cell.length_c   1.000
_cell.angle_alpha   90.00
_cell.angle_beta   90.00
_cell.angle_gamma   90.00
#
_symmetry.space_group_name_H-M   'P 1'
#
loop_
_entity.id
_entity.type
_entity.pdbx_description
1 polymer ?
#
loop_
_entity_poly.entity_id
_entity_poly.type
_entity_poly.pdbx_seq_one_letter_code
_entity_poly.pdbx_strand_id
1 'polypeptide(L)'
;MGIYATRISIKFDHIDVPCDVQSVTSRFILFKNLYIHRKQFPLLFSYAITIHKCQGLSLDTAIIDLLTDVFGDSMAYVAYIK
;
A
#
# COMPACT_ATOMS: atom_id res chain seq x y z
N MET A 1 -5.83 -12.93 25.10
CA MET A 1 -6.27 -11.83 24.21
C MET A 1 -5.11 -10.87 24.07
N GLY A 2 -4.49 -10.78 22.89
CA GLY A 2 -3.29 -9.96 22.68
C GLY A 2 -3.59 -8.47 22.85
N ILE A 3 -2.69 -7.75 23.53
CA ILE A 3 -2.69 -6.29 23.63
C ILE A 3 -2.17 -5.75 22.29
N TYR A 4 -3.08 -5.50 21.34
CA TYR A 4 -2.72 -4.88 20.07
C TYR A 4 -2.69 -3.36 20.24
N ALA A 5 -1.59 -2.73 19.83
CA ALA A 5 -1.49 -1.27 19.80
C ALA A 5 -2.61 -0.68 18.93
N THR A 6 -3.31 0.33 19.45
CA THR A 6 -4.40 1.03 18.75
C THR A 6 -3.94 2.32 18.09
N ARG A 7 -2.79 2.84 18.49
CA ARG A 7 -2.16 4.06 17.98
C ARG A 7 -0.65 3.88 17.91
N ILE A 8 -0.04 4.43 16.87
CA ILE A 8 1.40 4.53 16.68
C ILE A 8 1.75 5.93 16.19
N SER A 9 2.90 6.45 16.59
CA SER A 9 3.43 7.72 16.09
C SER A 9 4.60 7.42 15.15
N ILE A 10 4.56 7.97 13.94
CA ILE A 10 5.54 7.70 12.88
C ILE A 10 6.07 9.02 12.35
N LYS A 11 7.39 9.17 12.31
CA LYS A 11 8.05 10.25 11.57
C LYS A 11 8.29 9.79 10.13
N PHE A 12 7.66 10.47 9.18
CA PHE A 12 7.92 10.25 7.76
C PHE A 12 9.04 11.16 7.27
N ASP A 13 9.70 10.74 6.20
CA ASP A 13 10.68 11.58 5.52
C ASP A 13 9.99 12.85 5.00
N HIS A 14 10.70 13.98 5.09
CA HIS A 14 10.20 15.29 4.66
C HIS A 14 8.94 15.80 5.39
N ILE A 15 8.56 15.18 6.51
CA ILE A 15 7.51 15.69 7.42
C ILE A 15 8.15 16.00 8.77
N ASP A 16 8.12 17.28 9.17
CA ASP A 16 8.79 17.74 10.39
C ASP A 16 8.15 17.19 11.68
N VAL A 17 6.84 16.99 11.67
CA VAL A 17 6.05 16.57 12.83
C VAL A 17 5.67 15.08 12.70
N PRO A 18 5.91 14.25 13.74
CA PRO A 18 5.44 12.86 13.74
C PRO A 18 3.92 12.77 13.57
N CYS A 19 3.48 11.89 12.68
CA CYS A 19 2.09 11.62 12.40
C CYS A 19 1.57 10.51 13.32
N ASP A 20 0.47 10.79 14.01
CA ASP A 20 -0.25 9.78 14.77
C ASP A 20 -1.21 9.00 13.88
N VAL A 21 -1.03 7.68 13.84
CA VAL A 21 -1.82 6.76 13.03
C VAL A 21 -2.58 5.81 13.95
N GLN A 22 -3.89 5.73 13.74
CA GLN A 22 -4.75 4.80 14.48
C GLN A 22 -4.98 3.52 13.70
N SER A 23 -5.15 2.41 14.42
CA SER A 23 -5.61 1.16 13.82
C SER A 23 -7.05 1.34 13.36
N VAL A 24 -7.33 1.00 12.11
CA VAL A 24 -8.67 1.07 11.51
C VAL A 24 -9.22 -0.34 11.28
N THR A 25 -10.52 -0.50 11.46
CA THR A 25 -11.22 -1.73 11.09
C THR A 25 -11.94 -1.50 9.77
N SER A 26 -11.47 -2.15 8.71
CA SER A 26 -12.08 -2.07 7.38
C SER A 26 -12.88 -3.34 7.08
N ARG A 27 -14.02 -3.18 6.40
CA ARG A 27 -14.90 -4.27 5.96
C ARG A 27 -14.59 -4.60 4.50
N PHE A 28 -14.38 -5.87 4.20
CA PHE A 28 -14.13 -6.39 2.86
C PHE A 28 -15.19 -7.40 2.47
N ILE A 29 -15.60 -7.39 1.21
CA ILE A 29 -16.53 -8.36 0.65
C ILE A 29 -15.72 -9.59 0.24
N LEU A 30 -16.09 -10.76 0.74
CA LEU A 30 -15.49 -12.02 0.30
C LEU A 30 -16.34 -12.68 -0.78
N PHE A 31 -17.66 -12.74 -0.56
CA PHE A 31 -18.66 -13.23 -1.51
C PHE A 31 -19.98 -12.46 -1.33
N LYS A 32 -20.97 -12.69 -2.20
CA LYS A 32 -22.29 -12.06 -2.10
C LYS A 32 -22.85 -12.21 -0.68
N ASN A 33 -23.10 -11.09 -0.02
CA ASN A 33 -23.57 -11.00 1.37
C ASN A 33 -22.63 -11.55 2.47
N LEU A 34 -21.39 -11.95 2.14
CA LEU A 34 -20.37 -12.39 3.10
C LEU A 34 -19.26 -11.35 3.21
N TYR A 35 -19.02 -10.90 4.45
CA TYR A 35 -18.07 -9.83 4.73
C TYR A 35 -17.08 -10.25 5.80
N ILE A 36 -15.82 -9.85 5.61
CA ILE A 36 -14.74 -10.02 6.59
C ILE A 36 -14.31 -8.65 7.11
N HIS A 37 -13.93 -8.59 8.38
CA HIS A 37 -13.42 -7.38 9.01
C HIS A 37 -11.93 -7.57 9.29
N ARG A 38 -11.11 -6.58 8.89
CA ARG A 38 -9.68 -6.56 9.18
C ARG A 38 -9.35 -5.30 9.96
N LYS A 39 -8.78 -5.48 11.15
CA LYS A 39 -8.20 -4.40 11.96
C LYS A 39 -6.70 -4.31 11.69
N GLN A 40 -6.24 -3.17 11.21
CA GLN A 40 -4.82 -2.92 10.91
C GLN A 40 -4.52 -1.42 10.93
N PHE A 41 -3.25 -1.04 11.01
CA PHE A 41 -2.85 0.32 10.67
C PHE A 41 -2.96 0.53 9.15
N PRO A 42 -3.43 1.70 8.69
CA PRO A 42 -3.52 2.03 7.26
C PRO A 42 -2.15 2.37 6.67
N LEU A 43 -1.18 1.46 6.81
CA LEU A 43 0.21 1.65 6.40
C LEU A 43 0.70 0.41 5.63
N LEU A 44 1.61 0.64 4.70
CA LEU A 44 2.31 -0.39 3.93
C LEU A 44 3.76 0.10 3.72
N PHE A 45 4.73 -0.82 3.71
CA PHE A 45 6.06 -0.51 3.23
C PHE A 45 6.03 -0.20 1.73
N SER A 46 6.66 0.90 1.32
CA SER A 46 6.57 1.41 -0.06
C SER A 46 7.93 1.54 -0.77
N TYR A 47 9.00 0.95 -0.24
CA TYR A 47 10.30 0.89 -0.93
C TYR A 47 10.24 0.08 -2.23
N ALA A 48 9.42 -0.97 -2.25
CA ALA A 48 9.09 -1.74 -3.44
C ALA A 48 7.57 -1.87 -3.52
N ILE A 49 7.00 -1.49 -4.66
CA ILE A 49 5.56 -1.51 -4.91
C ILE A 49 5.30 -2.14 -6.27
N THR A 50 4.19 -2.87 -6.39
CA THR A 50 3.83 -3.49 -7.67
C THR A 50 3.36 -2.43 -8.67
N ILE A 51 3.48 -2.72 -9.97
CA ILE A 51 3.03 -1.85 -11.07
C ILE A 51 1.57 -1.40 -10.87
N HIS A 52 0.69 -2.33 -10.46
CA HIS A 52 -0.70 -2.00 -10.18
C HIS A 52 -0.88 -1.08 -8.97
N LYS A 53 -0.03 -1.17 -7.95
CA LYS A 53 -0.12 -0.32 -6.75
C LYS A 53 0.46 1.06 -6.96
N CYS A 54 1.41 1.21 -7.88
CA CYS A 54 1.96 2.53 -8.22
C CYS A 54 1.18 3.25 -9.34
N GLN A 55 0.20 2.61 -9.99
CA GLN A 55 -0.61 3.26 -11.02
C GLN A 55 -1.22 4.58 -10.51
N GLY A 56 -1.07 5.66 -11.27
CA GLY A 56 -1.48 7.02 -10.87
C GLY A 56 -0.50 7.81 -9.98
N LEU A 57 0.58 7.18 -9.48
CA LEU A 57 1.67 7.90 -8.80
C LEU A 57 2.70 8.46 -9.80
N SER A 58 3.29 9.60 -9.45
CA SER A 58 4.52 10.15 -10.04
C SER A 58 5.68 9.87 -9.10
N LEU A 59 6.79 9.35 -9.61
CA LEU A 59 7.99 9.05 -8.83
C LEU A 59 9.17 9.83 -9.41
N ASP A 60 10.02 10.40 -8.55
CA ASP A 60 11.22 11.11 -9.01
C ASP A 60 12.28 10.14 -9.56
N THR A 61 12.32 8.93 -9.02
CA THR A 61 13.23 7.87 -9.44
C THR A 61 12.61 6.50 -9.11
N ALA A 62 12.70 5.58 -10.06
CA ALA A 62 12.26 4.20 -9.86
C ALA A 62 13.27 3.23 -10.49
N ILE A 63 13.48 2.08 -9.83
CA ILE A 63 14.12 0.92 -10.44
C ILE A 63 12.99 -0.05 -10.80
N ILE A 64 12.86 -0.34 -12.09
CA ILE A 64 11.78 -1.16 -12.60
C ILE A 64 12.32 -2.54 -12.94
N ASP A 65 11.77 -3.56 -12.28
CA ASP A 65 12.03 -4.94 -12.62
C ASP A 65 10.82 -5.53 -13.39
N LEU A 66 11.05 -5.92 -14.65
CA LEU A 66 10.00 -6.42 -15.55
C LEU A 66 10.04 -7.93 -15.79
N LEU A 67 11.07 -8.66 -15.30
CA LEU A 67 11.38 -10.09 -15.58
C LEU A 67 10.37 -10.83 -16.49
N THR A 68 9.68 -11.84 -15.96
CA THR A 68 8.67 -12.63 -16.67
C THR A 68 7.26 -12.44 -16.10
N ASP A 69 7.12 -11.58 -15.08
CA ASP A 69 5.90 -11.44 -14.27
C ASP A 69 4.96 -10.33 -14.78
N VAL A 70 5.19 -9.84 -16.00
CA VAL A 70 4.28 -8.93 -16.70
C VAL A 70 3.24 -9.77 -17.46
N PHE A 71 2.09 -9.99 -16.83
CA PHE A 71 1.01 -10.85 -17.35
C PHE A 71 -0.22 -10.09 -17.86
N GLY A 72 -0.29 -8.78 -17.63
CA GLY A 72 -1.44 -7.95 -17.98
C GLY A 72 -1.11 -6.92 -19.05
N ASP A 73 -2.12 -6.59 -19.85
CA ASP A 73 -2.00 -5.58 -20.90
C ASP A 73 -1.53 -4.25 -20.32
N SER A 74 -0.62 -3.60 -21.04
CA SER A 74 -0.08 -2.26 -20.70
C SER A 74 0.64 -2.15 -19.36
N MET A 75 0.87 -3.23 -18.59
CA MET A 75 1.61 -3.18 -17.33
C MET A 75 3.04 -2.64 -17.52
N ALA A 76 3.75 -3.12 -18.55
CA ALA A 76 5.09 -2.60 -18.86
C ALA A 76 5.07 -1.11 -19.23
N TYR A 77 4.04 -0.65 -19.93
CA TYR A 77 3.87 0.76 -20.25
C TYR A 77 3.60 1.59 -18.98
N VAL A 78 2.70 1.12 -18.11
CA VAL A 78 2.41 1.77 -16.82
C VAL A 78 3.68 1.87 -15.98
N ALA A 79 4.51 0.83 -15.98
CA ALA A 79 5.80 0.84 -15.30
C ALA A 79 6.77 1.85 -15.92
N TYR A 80 6.86 1.89 -17.26
CA TYR A 80 7.75 2.80 -17.98
C TYR A 80 7.45 4.29 -17.73
N ILE A 81 6.18 4.64 -17.50
CA ILE A 81 5.77 6.02 -17.19
C ILE A 81 5.81 6.34 -15.68
N LYS A 82 6.42 5.48 -14.86
CA LYS A 82 6.71 5.74 -13.45
C LYS A 82 8.02 6.48 -13.29
#